data_AF-A0A7K0N7A0-F1
#
_entry.id   AF-A0A7K0N7A0-F1
#
_cell.length_a   1.000
_cell.length_b   1.000
_cell.length_c   1.000
_cell.angle_alpha   90.00
_cell.angle_beta   90.00
_cell.angle_gamma   90.00
#
_symmetry.space_group_name_H-M   'P 1'
#
loop_
_entity.id
_entity.type
_entity.pdbx_description
1 polymer ?
#
loop_
_entity_poly.entity_id
_entity_poly.type
_entity_poly.pdbx_seq_one_letter_code
_entity_poly.pdbx_strand_id
1 'polypeptide(L)'
;MKRLIIVALVAIGISISSAPNVQALEGPLSGKTIVIDPGHQLGNGVPEFADEINATKFNGAIVKGCNTTGTATNAGFPEATLNWKIAKQLRSMLESQGATVVLTRDSNSRSKWGPCVWDRAGIANAAKADAMISIHADGGPSGGRGFFVIEPVRIKGWTDDVIEVDKRLAA
;
A
#
# COMPACT_ATOMS: atom_id res chain seq x y z
N MET A 1 -47.00 -58.00 19.01
CA MET A 1 -46.50 -57.74 17.64
C MET A 1 -45.35 -56.74 17.75
N LYS A 2 -44.09 -57.20 17.64
CA LYS A 2 -42.89 -56.33 17.77
C LYS A 2 -42.52 -55.78 16.39
N ARG A 3 -42.46 -54.46 16.22
CA ARG A 3 -41.90 -53.83 15.00
C ARG A 3 -40.46 -53.42 15.29
N LEU A 4 -39.54 -54.00 14.53
CA LEU A 4 -38.11 -53.68 14.53
C LEU A 4 -37.88 -52.54 13.52
N ILE A 5 -37.25 -51.44 13.94
CA ILE A 5 -36.81 -50.36 13.04
C ILE A 5 -35.30 -50.51 12.88
N ILE A 6 -34.84 -50.75 11.64
CA ILE A 6 -33.44 -50.75 11.25
C ILE A 6 -33.12 -49.36 10.68
N VAL A 7 -32.20 -48.63 11.32
CA VAL A 7 -31.66 -47.37 10.78
C VAL A 7 -30.36 -47.71 10.06
N ALA A 8 -30.35 -47.54 8.74
CA ALA A 8 -29.14 -47.65 7.93
C ALA A 8 -28.37 -46.33 7.96
N LEU A 9 -27.13 -46.35 8.48
CA LEU A 9 -26.19 -45.24 8.38
C LEU A 9 -25.52 -45.29 6.99
N VAL A 10 -25.74 -44.25 6.18
CA VAL A 10 -24.99 -44.01 4.95
C VAL A 10 -23.77 -43.15 5.31
N ALA A 11 -22.57 -43.72 5.20
CA ALA A 11 -21.33 -42.98 5.36
C ALA A 11 -21.01 -42.24 4.04
N ILE A 12 -21.15 -40.91 4.05
CA ILE A 12 -20.71 -40.04 2.95
C ILE A 12 -19.21 -39.79 3.13
N GLY A 13 -18.39 -40.37 2.26
CA GLY A 13 -16.95 -40.13 2.24
C GLY A 13 -16.63 -38.71 1.75
N ILE A 14 -16.10 -37.88 2.64
CA ILE A 14 -15.60 -36.53 2.30
C ILE A 14 -14.19 -36.69 1.74
N SER A 15 -14.02 -36.45 0.44
CA SER A 15 -12.69 -36.33 -0.18
C SER A 15 -12.15 -34.92 0.04
N ILE A 16 -11.10 -34.79 0.84
CA ILE A 16 -10.40 -33.53 1.10
C ILE A 16 -9.35 -33.35 -0.01
N SER A 17 -9.62 -32.49 -1.00
CA SER A 17 -8.59 -32.05 -1.95
C SER A 17 -7.64 -31.08 -1.26
N SER A 18 -6.37 -31.48 -1.14
CA SER A 18 -5.29 -30.61 -0.68
C SER A 18 -5.00 -29.56 -1.73
N ALA A 19 -5.25 -28.28 -1.43
CA ALA A 19 -4.81 -27.19 -2.28
C ALA A 19 -3.26 -27.18 -2.37
N PRO A 20 -2.67 -26.91 -3.53
CA PRO A 20 -1.22 -26.81 -3.65
C PRO A 20 -0.71 -25.71 -2.72
N ASN A 21 0.19 -26.09 -1.82
CA ASN A 21 0.87 -25.17 -0.93
C ASN A 21 1.85 -24.36 -1.79
N VAL A 22 1.45 -23.16 -2.22
CA VAL A 22 2.38 -22.23 -2.87
C VAL A 22 3.32 -21.76 -1.78
N GLN A 23 4.43 -22.47 -1.62
CA GLN A 23 5.49 -22.10 -0.69
C GLN A 23 5.97 -20.71 -1.13
N ALA A 24 5.76 -19.71 -0.28
CA ALA A 24 6.36 -18.39 -0.49
C ALA A 24 7.87 -18.58 -0.66
N LEU A 25 8.46 -17.91 -1.65
CA LEU A 25 9.90 -17.97 -1.88
C LEU A 25 10.62 -17.62 -0.57
N GLU A 26 11.46 -18.53 -0.10
CA GLU A 26 12.25 -18.28 1.12
C GLU A 26 13.40 -17.31 0.80
N GLY A 27 13.57 -16.30 1.66
CA GLY A 27 14.57 -15.27 1.48
C GLY A 27 14.68 -14.35 2.70
N PRO A 28 15.56 -13.34 2.65
CA PRO A 28 15.83 -12.46 3.80
C PRO A 28 14.60 -11.71 4.34
N LEU A 29 13.53 -11.59 3.54
CA LEU A 29 12.29 -10.92 3.91
C LEU A 29 11.12 -11.89 4.10
N SER A 30 11.37 -13.20 4.20
CA SER A 30 10.31 -14.18 4.47
C SER A 30 9.53 -13.87 5.74
N GLY A 31 8.21 -13.94 5.63
CA GLY A 31 7.29 -13.61 6.72
C GLY A 31 7.10 -12.10 6.93
N LYS A 32 7.76 -11.23 6.16
CA LYS A 32 7.56 -9.79 6.21
C LYS A 32 6.43 -9.34 5.29
N THR A 33 5.62 -8.43 5.77
CA THR A 33 4.61 -7.72 4.97
C THR A 33 5.09 -6.30 4.75
N ILE A 34 5.31 -5.91 3.49
CA ILE A 34 5.75 -4.57 3.11
C ILE A 34 4.68 -3.91 2.25
N VAL A 35 4.24 -2.72 2.66
CA VAL A 35 3.33 -1.90 1.86
C VAL A 35 4.14 -0.92 1.06
N ILE A 36 3.90 -0.85 -0.25
CA ILE A 36 4.47 0.15 -1.13
C ILE A 36 3.36 1.12 -1.52
N ASP A 37 3.60 2.41 -1.28
CA ASP A 37 2.71 3.49 -1.65
C ASP A 37 3.29 4.29 -2.82
N PRO A 38 2.92 3.97 -4.07
CA PRO A 38 3.24 4.85 -5.18
C PRO A 38 2.40 6.12 -5.08
N GLY A 39 3.04 7.23 -4.74
CA GLY A 39 2.43 8.55 -4.58
C GLY A 39 1.51 8.93 -5.74
N HIS A 40 0.45 9.67 -5.43
CA HIS A 40 -0.53 10.21 -6.38
C HIS A 40 -1.28 9.16 -7.22
N GLN A 41 -2.05 9.65 -8.19
CA GLN A 41 -2.75 8.89 -9.23
C GLN A 41 -3.04 9.84 -10.41
N LEU A 42 -3.01 9.34 -11.65
CA LEU A 42 -3.20 10.19 -12.83
C LEU A 42 -4.56 10.89 -12.87
N GLY A 43 -5.62 10.24 -12.40
CA GLY A 43 -6.95 10.85 -12.33
C GLY A 43 -7.07 11.96 -11.29
N ASN A 44 -6.12 12.14 -10.37
CA ASN A 44 -6.20 13.23 -9.38
C ASN A 44 -6.29 14.63 -10.02
N GLY A 45 -5.87 14.79 -11.29
CA GLY A 45 -5.99 16.03 -12.05
C GLY A 45 -7.18 16.07 -13.02
N VAL A 46 -8.10 15.10 -12.95
CA VAL A 46 -9.30 15.06 -13.79
C VAL A 46 -10.43 15.82 -13.07
N PRO A 47 -11.08 16.80 -13.71
CA PRO A 47 -12.12 17.63 -13.07
C PRO A 47 -13.28 16.85 -12.45
N GLU A 48 -13.58 15.67 -13.00
CA GLU A 48 -14.62 14.75 -12.52
C GLU A 48 -14.40 14.27 -11.08
N PHE A 49 -13.14 14.26 -10.61
CA PHE A 49 -12.77 13.80 -9.27
C PHE A 49 -12.40 14.95 -8.32
N ALA A 50 -12.75 16.18 -8.68
CA ALA A 50 -12.32 17.36 -7.92
C ALA A 50 -12.87 17.36 -6.49
N ASP A 51 -14.13 16.96 -6.29
CA ASP A 51 -14.75 16.97 -4.96
C ASP A 51 -14.08 15.94 -4.05
N GLU A 52 -13.77 14.75 -4.55
CA GLU A 52 -13.12 13.72 -3.77
C GLU A 52 -11.66 14.06 -3.45
N ILE A 53 -10.93 14.66 -4.39
CA ILE A 53 -9.55 15.10 -4.17
C ILE A 53 -9.46 16.26 -3.18
N ASN A 54 -10.47 17.15 -3.18
CA ASN A 54 -10.53 18.29 -2.28
C ASN A 54 -11.13 17.98 -0.91
N ALA A 55 -11.69 16.78 -0.70
CA ALA A 55 -12.15 16.34 0.61
C ALA A 55 -11.02 16.47 1.65
N THR A 56 -11.32 16.96 2.85
CA THR A 56 -10.30 17.24 3.87
C THR A 56 -10.44 16.38 5.11
N LYS A 57 -9.31 16.06 5.76
CA LYS A 57 -9.28 15.37 7.05
C LYS A 57 -8.15 15.90 7.94
N PHE A 58 -8.39 15.97 9.24
CA PHE A 58 -7.36 16.25 10.24
C PHE A 58 -6.48 15.01 10.46
N ASN A 59 -5.16 15.19 10.46
CA ASN A 59 -4.18 14.09 10.57
C ASN A 59 -3.37 14.10 11.88
N GLY A 60 -3.81 14.85 12.89
CA GLY A 60 -3.08 15.02 14.15
C GLY A 60 -2.24 16.27 14.24
N ALA A 61 -1.90 16.89 13.10
CA ALA A 61 -1.18 18.17 13.06
C ALA A 61 -1.95 19.25 12.29
N ILE A 62 -2.46 18.91 11.10
CA ILE A 62 -3.12 19.85 10.19
C ILE A 62 -4.35 19.22 9.55
N VAL A 63 -5.25 20.08 9.05
CA VAL A 63 -6.29 19.66 8.10
C VAL A 63 -5.66 19.68 6.71
N LYS A 64 -5.76 18.56 5.99
CA LYS A 64 -5.20 18.44 4.64
C LYS A 64 -6.20 17.77 3.68
N GLY A 65 -6.04 18.07 2.39
CA GLY A 65 -6.81 17.45 1.32
C GLY A 65 -6.53 15.95 1.18
N CYS A 66 -7.43 15.26 0.48
CA CYS A 66 -7.38 13.83 0.23
C CYS A 66 -6.12 13.43 -0.51
N ASN A 67 -5.78 14.14 -1.58
CA ASN A 67 -4.58 13.88 -2.38
C ASN A 67 -4.21 15.14 -3.18
N THR A 68 -3.13 15.06 -3.94
CA THR A 68 -2.74 16.08 -4.93
C THR A 68 -2.39 15.40 -6.25
N THR A 69 -2.24 16.18 -7.32
CA THR A 69 -1.83 15.67 -8.64
C THR A 69 -0.40 15.13 -8.67
N GLY A 70 0.45 15.64 -7.77
CA GLY A 70 1.92 15.50 -7.86
C GLY A 70 2.51 16.47 -8.88
N THR A 71 3.83 16.39 -9.05
CA THR A 71 4.61 17.18 -10.01
C THR A 71 4.73 16.47 -11.37
N ALA A 72 5.48 17.07 -12.31
CA ALA A 72 5.90 16.46 -13.56
C ALA A 72 7.27 16.98 -13.99
N THR A 73 7.95 16.24 -14.86
CA THR A 73 9.13 16.79 -15.54
C THR A 73 8.72 17.94 -16.48
N ASN A 74 9.69 18.75 -16.91
CA ASN A 74 9.46 19.83 -17.89
C ASN A 74 8.87 19.32 -19.23
N ALA A 75 9.07 18.05 -19.57
CA ALA A 75 8.49 17.41 -20.75
C ALA A 75 7.09 16.82 -20.49
N GLY A 76 6.53 17.01 -19.29
CA GLY A 76 5.20 16.54 -18.91
C GLY A 76 5.14 15.08 -18.45
N PHE A 77 6.27 14.45 -18.07
CA PHE A 77 6.25 13.11 -17.50
C PHE A 77 5.77 13.15 -16.05
N PRO A 78 4.59 12.61 -15.69
CA PRO A 78 3.98 12.84 -14.38
C PRO A 78 4.65 12.05 -13.27
N GLU A 79 4.79 12.65 -12.10
CA GLU A 79 5.26 12.00 -10.87
C GLU A 79 4.49 10.71 -10.57
N ALA A 80 3.15 10.75 -10.65
CA ALA A 80 2.30 9.57 -10.42
C ALA A 80 2.71 8.36 -11.29
N THR A 81 3.17 8.63 -12.53
CA THR A 81 3.62 7.59 -13.45
C THR A 81 5.01 7.07 -13.09
N LEU A 82 5.92 7.96 -12.70
CA LEU A 82 7.25 7.57 -12.20
C LEU A 82 7.13 6.68 -10.96
N ASN A 83 6.39 7.14 -9.94
CA ASN A 83 6.19 6.43 -8.69
C ASN A 83 5.58 5.04 -8.93
N TRP A 84 4.61 4.93 -9.84
CA TRP A 84 4.04 3.64 -10.22
C TRP A 84 5.07 2.67 -10.82
N LYS A 85 5.91 3.16 -11.74
CA LYS A 85 6.94 2.33 -12.37
C LYS A 85 7.96 1.83 -11.35
N ILE A 86 8.44 2.72 -10.47
CA ILE A 86 9.38 2.36 -9.39
C ILE A 86 8.73 1.37 -8.43
N ALA A 87 7.48 1.60 -8.00
CA ALA A 87 6.78 0.70 -7.09
C ALA A 87 6.61 -0.72 -7.64
N LYS A 88 6.31 -0.86 -8.94
CA LYS A 88 6.23 -2.19 -9.56
C LYS A 88 7.59 -2.90 -9.56
N GLN A 89 8.67 -2.18 -9.84
CA GLN A 89 10.01 -2.76 -9.81
C GLN A 89 10.41 -3.15 -8.39
N LEU A 90 10.18 -2.26 -7.41
CA LEU A 90 10.46 -2.53 -6.00
C LEU A 90 9.64 -3.72 -5.50
N ARG A 91 8.35 -3.80 -5.86
CA ARG A 91 7.50 -4.94 -5.54
C ARG A 91 8.14 -6.25 -5.99
N SER A 92 8.53 -6.36 -7.26
CA SER A 92 9.16 -7.59 -7.76
C SER A 92 10.45 -7.93 -7.03
N MET A 93 11.26 -6.93 -6.67
CA MET A 93 12.50 -7.14 -5.91
C MET A 93 12.23 -7.62 -4.49
N LEU A 94 11.22 -7.10 -3.80
CA LEU A 94 10.86 -7.51 -2.44
C LEU A 94 10.19 -8.89 -2.42
N GLU A 95 9.27 -9.15 -3.36
CA GLU A 95 8.64 -10.47 -3.52
C GLU A 95 9.68 -11.56 -3.82
N SER A 96 10.70 -11.25 -4.65
CA SER A 96 11.81 -12.19 -4.92
C SER A 96 12.67 -12.52 -3.69
N GLN A 97 12.60 -11.70 -2.63
CA GLN A 97 13.27 -11.91 -1.35
C GLN A 97 12.35 -12.50 -0.28
N GLY A 98 11.13 -12.90 -0.66
CA GLY A 98 10.17 -13.58 0.21
C GLY A 98 9.19 -12.68 0.95
N ALA A 99 9.18 -11.37 0.68
CA ALA A 99 8.20 -10.47 1.28
C ALA A 99 6.81 -10.68 0.67
N THR A 100 5.77 -10.56 1.50
CA THR A 100 4.41 -10.26 1.05
C THR A 100 4.32 -8.77 0.74
N VAL A 101 3.98 -8.39 -0.49
CA VAL A 101 3.92 -6.98 -0.89
C VAL A 101 2.48 -6.55 -1.17
N VAL A 102 2.07 -5.44 -0.55
CA VAL A 102 0.77 -4.79 -0.79
C VAL A 102 1.00 -3.43 -1.43
N LEU A 103 0.27 -3.10 -2.49
CA LEU A 103 0.29 -1.76 -3.09
C LEU A 103 -0.91 -0.96 -2.60
N THR A 104 -0.73 0.33 -2.31
CA THR A 104 -1.85 1.21 -1.91
C THR A 104 -2.79 1.57 -3.07
N ARG A 105 -2.38 1.34 -4.31
CA ARG A 105 -3.22 1.45 -5.50
C ARG A 105 -2.86 0.38 -6.52
N ASP A 106 -3.80 0.08 -7.42
CA ASP A 106 -3.72 -1.04 -8.36
C ASP A 106 -3.35 -0.65 -9.80
N SER A 107 -3.30 0.64 -10.10
CA SER A 107 -3.16 1.13 -11.47
C SER A 107 -2.61 2.55 -11.53
N ASN A 108 -2.19 2.95 -12.73
CA ASN A 108 -1.83 4.31 -13.08
C ASN A 108 -2.74 4.78 -14.21
N SER A 109 -3.90 5.33 -13.86
CA SER A 109 -5.02 5.59 -14.77
C SER A 109 -5.61 6.99 -14.56
N ARG A 110 -6.01 7.62 -15.66
CA ARG A 110 -6.81 8.86 -15.62
C ARG A 110 -8.26 8.61 -15.21
N SER A 111 -8.76 7.38 -15.33
CA SER A 111 -10.14 7.02 -14.94
C SER A 111 -10.31 6.64 -13.46
N LYS A 112 -9.23 6.71 -12.67
CA LYS A 112 -9.26 6.45 -11.22
C LYS A 112 -8.54 7.59 -10.51
N TRP A 113 -9.00 7.92 -9.30
CA TRP A 113 -8.34 8.87 -8.40
C TRP A 113 -7.94 8.19 -7.09
N GLY A 114 -7.19 8.90 -6.25
CA GLY A 114 -6.89 8.44 -4.91
C GLY A 114 -5.98 7.19 -4.85
N PRO A 115 -6.09 6.37 -3.80
CA PRO A 115 -6.88 6.63 -2.59
C PRO A 115 -6.34 7.86 -1.83
N CYS A 116 -7.12 8.37 -0.87
CA CYS A 116 -6.69 9.49 -0.04
C CYS A 116 -5.51 9.11 0.86
N VAL A 117 -4.71 10.09 1.26
CA VAL A 117 -3.51 9.86 2.09
C VAL A 117 -3.79 9.13 3.40
N TRP A 118 -4.97 9.34 4.01
CA TRP A 118 -5.36 8.62 5.21
C TRP A 118 -5.74 7.16 4.93
N ASP A 119 -6.31 6.86 3.76
CA ASP A 119 -6.63 5.49 3.37
C ASP A 119 -5.36 4.72 3.00
N ARG A 120 -4.36 5.39 2.41
CA ARG A 120 -3.03 4.82 2.15
C ARG A 120 -2.37 4.34 3.44
N ALA A 121 -2.38 5.18 4.48
CA ALA A 121 -1.91 4.78 5.81
C ALA A 121 -2.79 3.68 6.43
N GLY A 122 -4.12 3.78 6.25
CA GLY A 122 -5.06 2.77 6.69
C GLY A 122 -4.82 1.39 6.09
N ILE A 123 -4.45 1.30 4.81
CA ILE A 123 -4.06 0.06 4.14
C ILE A 123 -2.85 -0.57 4.83
N ALA A 124 -1.83 0.22 5.17
CA ALA A 124 -0.65 -0.30 5.85
C ALA A 124 -0.97 -0.83 7.25
N ASN A 125 -1.77 -0.09 8.01
CA ASN A 125 -2.23 -0.50 9.34
C ASN A 125 -3.08 -1.77 9.28
N ALA A 126 -4.01 -1.86 8.32
CA ALA A 126 -4.88 -3.02 8.13
C ALA A 126 -4.08 -4.27 7.72
N ALA A 127 -3.06 -4.09 6.88
CA ALA A 127 -2.13 -5.16 6.49
C ALA A 127 -1.18 -5.59 7.62
N LYS A 128 -1.15 -4.86 8.75
CA LYS A 128 -0.16 -5.02 9.83
C LYS A 128 1.27 -5.06 9.28
N ALA A 129 1.56 -4.14 8.37
CA ALA A 129 2.82 -4.14 7.64
C ALA A 129 4.01 -3.95 8.60
N ASP A 130 5.08 -4.70 8.36
CA ASP A 130 6.38 -4.50 9.03
C ASP A 130 7.05 -3.19 8.59
N ALA A 131 6.73 -2.72 7.37
CA ALA A 131 7.20 -1.45 6.83
C ALA A 131 6.23 -0.90 5.77
N MET A 132 6.12 0.42 5.69
CA MET A 132 5.49 1.14 4.58
C MET A 132 6.54 2.00 3.87
N ILE A 133 6.66 1.85 2.56
CA ILE A 133 7.57 2.63 1.70
C ILE A 133 6.71 3.49 0.77
N SER A 134 6.62 4.79 1.05
CA SER A 134 5.97 5.75 0.16
C SER A 134 6.99 6.35 -0.82
N ILE A 135 6.66 6.30 -2.10
CA ILE A 135 7.53 6.68 -3.21
C ILE A 135 7.00 7.94 -3.85
N HIS A 136 7.83 8.97 -3.89
CA HIS A 136 7.55 10.28 -4.45
C HIS A 136 8.73 10.81 -5.28
N ALA A 137 8.46 11.81 -6.11
CA ALA A 137 9.48 12.59 -6.81
C ALA A 137 9.21 14.08 -6.62
N ASP A 138 10.26 14.84 -6.33
CA ASP A 138 10.09 16.22 -5.87
C ASP A 138 10.19 17.26 -7.00
N GLY A 139 9.50 18.38 -6.81
CA GLY A 139 9.56 19.57 -7.66
C GLY A 139 10.46 20.64 -7.05
N GLY A 140 11.77 20.48 -7.18
CA GLY A 140 12.76 21.40 -6.61
C GLY A 140 13.32 22.46 -7.56
N PRO A 141 14.26 23.30 -7.10
CA PRO A 141 15.04 24.21 -7.96
C PRO A 141 15.77 23.44 -9.07
N SER A 142 15.91 24.05 -10.25
CA SER A 142 16.47 23.38 -11.44
C SER A 142 17.90 22.84 -11.28
N GLY A 143 18.70 23.43 -10.39
CA GLY A 143 20.05 22.95 -10.05
C GLY A 143 20.10 21.91 -8.92
N GLY A 144 18.99 21.70 -8.20
CA GLY A 144 18.89 20.74 -7.10
C GLY A 144 18.68 19.32 -7.61
N ARG A 145 19.46 18.36 -7.11
CA ARG A 145 19.33 16.94 -7.46
C ARG A 145 19.75 16.05 -6.29
N GLY A 146 19.12 14.88 -6.20
CA GLY A 146 19.41 13.88 -5.18
C GLY A 146 18.15 13.15 -4.75
N PHE A 147 18.22 12.47 -3.61
CA PHE A 147 17.07 11.92 -2.91
C PHE A 147 17.12 12.38 -1.45
N PHE A 148 15.97 12.32 -0.78
CA PHE A 148 15.86 12.50 0.65
C PHE A 148 14.81 11.52 1.18
N VAL A 149 14.92 11.17 2.45
CA VAL A 149 13.96 10.31 3.13
C VAL A 149 13.18 11.18 4.11
N ILE A 150 11.85 11.10 4.05
CA ILE A 150 10.98 11.72 5.06
C ILE A 150 10.57 10.64 6.04
N GLU A 151 10.85 10.89 7.30
CA GLU A 151 10.34 10.13 8.44
C GLU A 151 9.30 10.96 9.21
N PRO A 152 8.38 10.33 9.96
CA PRO A 152 7.49 11.08 10.82
C PRO A 152 8.27 11.86 11.88
N VAL A 153 7.73 13.01 12.28
CA VAL A 153 8.11 13.66 13.54
C VAL A 153 7.17 13.19 14.65
N ARG A 154 7.58 13.39 15.90
CA ARG A 154 6.73 13.06 17.04
C ARG A 154 5.51 13.99 17.10
N ILE A 155 4.32 13.40 17.00
CA ILE A 155 3.03 14.03 17.24
C ILE A 155 2.38 13.25 18.38
N LYS A 156 2.19 13.90 19.53
CA LYS A 156 1.67 13.26 20.75
C LYS A 156 0.30 12.64 20.48
N GLY A 157 0.17 11.34 20.75
CA GLY A 157 -1.03 10.53 20.53
C GLY A 157 -1.21 10.01 19.10
N TRP A 158 -0.27 10.26 18.19
CA TRP A 158 -0.40 9.89 16.77
C TRP A 158 0.79 9.09 16.22
N THR A 159 2.02 9.46 16.58
CA THR A 159 3.25 8.80 16.08
C THR A 159 4.19 8.37 17.21
N ASP A 160 3.72 8.37 18.45
CA ASP A 160 4.53 8.00 19.63
C ASP A 160 5.06 6.56 19.54
N ASP A 161 4.34 5.66 18.87
CA ASP A 161 4.62 4.24 18.75
C ASP A 161 5.58 3.87 17.60
N VAL A 162 5.69 4.74 16.58
CA VAL A 162 6.50 4.46 15.37
C VAL A 162 7.81 5.24 15.29
N ILE A 163 7.91 6.38 15.98
CA ILE A 163 9.00 7.36 15.77
C ILE A 163 10.42 6.77 15.86
N GLU A 164 10.70 5.91 16.83
CA GLU A 164 12.05 5.34 17.01
C GLU A 164 12.34 4.21 16.00
N VAL A 165 11.31 3.45 15.61
CA VAL A 165 11.48 2.37 14.63
C VAL A 165 11.64 2.94 13.23
N ASP A 166 10.87 3.97 12.90
CA ASP A 166 10.91 4.64 11.59
C ASP A 166 12.23 5.38 11.38
N LYS A 167 12.81 5.99 12.43
CA LYS A 167 14.16 6.57 12.37
C LYS A 167 15.22 5.55 11.96
N ARG A 168 15.14 4.33 12.47
CA ARG A 168 16.07 3.26 12.09
C ARG A 168 15.84 2.81 10.64
N LEU A 169 14.59 2.84 10.18
CA LEU A 169 14.26 2.48 8.80
C LEU A 169 14.71 3.56 7.80
N ALA A 170 14.74 4.83 8.22
CA ALA A 170 15.12 5.97 7.38
C ALA A 170 16.64 6.26 7.32
N ALA A 171 17.42 5.66 8.23
CA ALA A 171 18.89 5.81 8.33
C ALA A 171 19.66 4.94 7.34
#